data_AF-A0A0G0IPN0-F1
#
_entry.id   AF-A0A0G0IPN0-F1
#
_cell.length_a   1.000
_cell.length_b   1.000
_cell.length_c   1.000
_cell.angle_alpha   90.00
_cell.angle_beta   90.00
_cell.angle_gamma   90.00
#
_symmetry.space_group_name_H-M   'P 1'
#
loop_
_entity.id
_entity.type
_entity.pdbx_description
1 polymer ?
#
loop_
_entity_poly.entity_id
_entity_poly.type
_entity_poly.pdbx_seq_one_letter_code
_entity_poly.pdbx_strand_id
1 'polypeptide(L)'
;MNKAIDPKNVIKKLKNLDTGKKLAELMAGMANIDTKSKEAKENVYSMRDNSGNKIIYMLTQDLLKEATKTKKDIKMKWVELLVKQRLLKQLFGEAKKILENNKRFHDYGHAVEVILNVEELLKAGGRSKYDVETLWASALFHDASNSQDKEREGKDGAKIAEAILQEIKDFPQDKIKEVKRLIESIDREPETDDEVLITTADEMAALSPLGLVRSMMISGNRNMLVKDALEWELNYIDKRYKRLRLENAKKIVKLSYQQKRQFLLSCLSNYEV
;
A
#
# COMPACT_ATOMS: atom_id res chain seq x y z
N MET A 1 14.83 27.35 -6.83
CA MET A 1 16.15 26.69 -6.86
C MET A 1 16.37 25.96 -5.52
N ASN A 2 16.00 24.68 -5.45
CA ASN A 2 16.25 23.87 -4.26
C ASN A 2 17.66 23.30 -4.33
N LYS A 3 18.58 23.87 -3.54
CA LYS A 3 19.94 23.35 -3.40
C LYS A 3 19.87 21.94 -2.82
N ALA A 4 20.44 20.97 -3.54
CA ALA A 4 20.66 19.63 -3.04
C ALA A 4 21.41 19.71 -1.70
N ILE A 5 20.90 19.04 -0.67
CA ILE A 5 21.48 19.05 0.67
C ILE A 5 22.77 18.23 0.63
N ASP A 6 23.90 18.88 0.92
CA ASP A 6 25.23 18.25 1.01
C ASP A 6 25.26 17.25 2.20
N PRO A 7 25.45 15.95 1.93
CA PRO A 7 25.51 14.91 2.96
C PRO A 7 26.58 15.19 4.04
N LYS A 8 27.69 15.85 3.68
CA LYS A 8 28.79 16.16 4.62
C LYS A 8 28.36 17.18 5.67
N ASN A 9 27.51 18.14 5.32
CA ASN A 9 26.96 19.13 6.25
C ASN A 9 25.92 18.54 7.21
N VAL A 10 25.12 17.58 6.74
CA VAL A 10 24.18 16.83 7.59
C VAL A 10 24.95 15.98 8.61
N ILE A 11 26.02 15.30 8.16
CA ILE A 11 26.88 14.48 9.02
C ILE A 11 27.57 15.31 10.12
N LYS A 12 27.99 16.55 9.82
CA LYS A 12 28.61 17.46 10.79
C LYS A 12 27.63 17.94 11.86
N LYS A 13 26.37 18.21 11.50
CA LYS A 13 25.30 18.57 12.45
C LYS A 13 24.89 17.42 13.37
N LEU A 14 24.93 16.17 12.88
CA LEU A 14 24.55 14.97 13.63
C LEU A 14 25.56 14.57 14.73
N LYS A 15 26.80 15.09 14.72
CA LYS A 15 27.83 14.73 15.73
C LYS A 15 27.61 15.38 17.11
N ASN A 16 26.77 16.41 17.21
CA ASN A 16 26.65 17.26 18.41
C ASN A 16 25.27 17.23 19.09
N LEU A 17 24.39 16.27 18.77
CA LEU A 17 22.98 16.34 19.19
C LEU A 17 22.53 15.11 19.98
N ASP A 18 22.07 15.37 21.20
CA ASP A 18 21.40 14.43 22.11
C ASP A 18 20.10 13.90 21.47
N THR A 19 20.01 12.58 21.35
CA THR A 19 19.61 11.91 20.09
C THR A 19 18.11 11.64 19.90
N GLY A 20 17.25 11.85 20.89
CA GLY A 20 15.85 11.43 20.79
C GLY A 20 14.89 12.56 20.38
N LYS A 21 14.77 13.56 21.25
CA LYS A 21 13.68 14.55 21.21
C LYS A 21 13.87 15.63 20.15
N LYS A 22 15.09 16.15 20.02
CA LYS A 22 15.43 17.17 19.03
C LYS A 22 15.58 16.62 17.60
N LEU A 23 15.76 15.31 17.44
CA LEU A 23 15.79 14.67 16.13
C LEU A 23 14.37 14.48 15.57
N ALA A 24 13.39 14.22 16.42
CA ALA A 24 11.97 14.26 16.05
C ALA A 24 11.54 15.68 15.63
N GLU A 25 12.02 16.72 16.32
CA GLU A 25 11.83 18.13 15.94
C GLU A 25 12.51 18.46 14.60
N LEU A 26 13.67 17.86 14.31
CA LEU A 26 14.37 18.00 13.02
C LEU A 26 13.60 17.33 11.87
N MET A 27 13.03 16.14 12.09
CA MET A 27 12.19 15.45 11.11
C MET A 27 10.89 16.23 10.83
N ALA A 28 10.31 16.86 11.86
CA ALA A 28 9.17 17.77 11.69
C ALA A 28 9.56 19.01 10.86
N GLY A 29 10.72 19.61 11.13
CA GLY A 29 11.22 20.76 10.38
C GLY A 29 11.59 20.45 8.92
N MET A 30 12.10 19.26 8.61
CA MET A 30 12.46 18.84 7.23
C MET A 30 11.24 18.48 6.37
N ALA A 31 10.06 18.33 6.97
CA ALA A 31 8.77 18.17 6.29
C ALA A 31 8.12 19.50 5.87
N ASN A 32 8.80 20.65 6.04
CA ASN A 32 8.24 22.00 5.87
C ASN A 32 7.08 22.30 6.84
N ILE A 33 7.22 21.90 8.10
CA ILE A 33 6.31 22.28 9.18
C ILE A 33 7.02 23.34 10.03
N ASP A 34 6.50 24.57 10.01
CA ASP A 34 6.98 25.66 10.87
C ASP A 34 6.71 25.29 12.34
N THR A 35 7.75 24.95 13.08
CA THR A 35 7.63 24.50 14.48
C THR A 35 7.49 25.66 15.48
N LYS A 36 7.37 26.92 15.04
CA LYS A 36 7.33 28.09 15.93
C LYS A 36 5.96 28.74 16.09
N SER A 37 4.94 28.40 15.31
CA SER A 37 3.59 28.91 15.53
C SER A 37 2.81 28.02 16.50
N LYS A 38 1.95 28.63 17.31
CA LYS A 38 1.05 27.93 18.24
C LYS A 38 0.08 26.97 17.48
N GLU A 39 -0.13 27.20 16.19
CA GLU A 39 -0.86 26.32 15.25
C GLU A 39 -0.12 25.01 14.94
N ALA A 40 1.21 24.94 15.04
CA ALA A 40 1.97 23.73 14.72
C ALA A 40 1.83 22.61 15.76
N LYS A 41 1.48 22.97 17.01
CA LYS A 41 1.15 21.97 18.04
C LYS A 41 -0.22 21.35 17.83
N GLU A 42 -1.14 22.09 17.21
CA GLU A 42 -2.42 21.54 16.77
C GLU A 42 -2.27 20.71 15.49
N ASN A 43 -1.30 21.01 14.61
CA ASN A 43 -1.05 20.25 13.38
C ASN A 43 -0.33 18.91 13.55
N VAL A 44 0.39 18.67 14.66
CA VAL A 44 0.84 17.31 15.01
C VAL A 44 -0.35 16.39 15.33
N TYR A 45 -1.46 16.97 15.77
CA TYR A 45 -2.73 16.30 16.03
C TYR A 45 -3.76 16.43 14.88
N SER A 46 -3.51 17.29 13.89
CA SER A 46 -4.34 17.41 12.69
C SER A 46 -3.87 16.52 11.52
N MET A 47 -3.29 15.36 11.81
CA MET A 47 -3.15 14.22 10.89
C MET A 47 -4.52 13.62 10.48
N ARG A 48 -5.52 14.47 10.26
CA ARG A 48 -6.89 14.17 9.84
C ARG A 48 -7.15 14.54 8.38
N ASP A 49 -6.17 15.08 7.67
CA ASP A 49 -6.28 15.45 6.27
C ASP A 49 -5.39 14.51 5.42
N ASN A 50 -6.04 13.73 4.54
CA ASN A 50 -5.52 12.75 3.59
C ASN A 50 -5.01 11.42 4.17
N SER A 51 -5.80 10.37 3.96
CA SER A 51 -5.54 8.95 4.26
C SER A 51 -4.11 8.48 3.92
N GLY A 52 -3.49 9.01 2.86
CA GLY A 52 -2.11 8.71 2.47
C GLY A 52 -1.05 9.08 3.52
N ASN A 53 -1.20 10.21 4.22
CA ASN A 53 -0.22 10.66 5.22
C ASN A 53 -0.22 9.79 6.48
N LYS A 54 -1.40 9.29 6.89
CA LYS A 54 -1.54 8.37 8.02
C LYS A 54 -0.88 7.03 7.73
N ILE A 55 -1.04 6.53 6.51
CA ILE A 55 -0.44 5.27 6.06
C ILE A 55 1.08 5.40 6.00
N ILE A 56 1.60 6.44 5.36
CA ILE A 56 3.04 6.70 5.32
C ILE A 56 3.62 6.76 6.75
N TYR A 57 2.93 7.43 7.67
CA TYR A 57 3.34 7.47 9.07
C TYR A 57 3.36 6.07 9.71
N MET A 58 2.29 5.29 9.56
CA MET A 58 2.22 3.91 10.09
C MET A 58 3.34 3.03 9.56
N LEU A 59 3.57 3.04 8.23
CA LEU A 59 4.64 2.28 7.59
C LEU A 59 6.01 2.71 8.10
N THR A 60 6.21 4.02 8.29
CA THR A 60 7.44 4.56 8.87
C THR A 60 7.64 4.07 10.31
N GLN A 61 6.59 4.05 11.14
CA GLN A 61 6.68 3.56 12.52
C GLN A 61 7.03 2.07 12.61
N ASP A 62 6.55 1.26 11.68
CA ASP A 62 6.87 -0.17 11.68
C ASP A 62 8.33 -0.42 11.23
N LEU A 63 8.81 0.32 10.23
CA LEU A 63 10.21 0.29 9.86
C LEU A 63 11.13 0.76 11.01
N LEU A 64 10.70 1.74 11.82
CA LEU A 64 11.42 2.23 13.00
C LEU A 64 11.55 1.17 14.10
N LYS A 65 10.48 0.40 14.36
CA LYS A 65 10.50 -0.73 15.31
C LYS A 65 11.46 -1.84 14.88
N GLU A 66 11.62 -2.08 13.59
CA GLU A 66 12.59 -3.05 13.07
C GLU A 66 14.03 -2.54 13.22
N ALA A 67 14.29 -1.27 12.91
CA ALA A 67 15.62 -0.68 13.00
C ALA A 67 16.18 -0.65 14.44
N THR A 68 15.32 -0.46 15.44
CA THR A 68 15.71 -0.36 16.86
C THR A 68 16.06 -1.70 17.52
N LYS A 69 15.76 -2.85 16.89
CA LYS A 69 16.12 -4.18 17.41
C LYS A 69 17.62 -4.50 17.32
N THR A 70 18.43 -3.68 16.64
CA THR A 70 19.84 -3.98 16.34
C THR A 70 20.75 -2.80 16.69
N LYS A 71 21.54 -2.93 17.76
CA LYS A 71 22.39 -1.86 18.32
C LYS A 71 23.57 -1.42 17.43
N LYS A 72 23.93 -2.17 16.38
CA LYS A 72 25.27 -2.05 15.77
C LYS A 72 25.43 -1.01 14.64
N ASP A 73 24.36 -0.47 14.05
CA ASP A 73 24.52 0.57 13.01
C ASP A 73 23.30 1.48 12.89
N ILE A 74 22.92 2.05 14.04
CA ILE A 74 21.71 2.86 14.20
C ILE A 74 21.67 3.99 13.14
N LYS A 75 22.78 4.69 12.90
CA LYS A 75 22.83 5.85 11.99
C LYS A 75 22.56 5.50 10.52
N MET A 76 23.11 4.40 10.01
CA MET A 76 22.88 3.97 8.62
C MET A 76 21.43 3.51 8.43
N LYS A 77 20.87 2.80 9.41
CA LYS A 77 19.46 2.42 9.42
C LYS A 77 18.51 3.62 9.37
N TRP A 78 18.83 4.71 10.07
CA TRP A 78 18.01 5.93 10.00
C TRP A 78 18.02 6.59 8.62
N VAL A 79 19.16 6.62 7.94
CA VAL A 79 19.23 7.18 6.58
C VAL A 79 18.41 6.32 5.62
N GLU A 80 18.52 5.00 5.72
CA GLU A 80 17.72 4.06 4.93
C GLU A 80 16.20 4.26 5.17
N LEU A 81 15.79 4.44 6.42
CA LEU A 81 14.41 4.73 6.80
C LEU A 81 13.86 6.02 6.18
N LEU A 82 14.65 7.10 6.24
CA LEU A 82 14.26 8.39 5.67
C LEU A 82 14.14 8.32 4.15
N VAL A 83 15.05 7.58 3.49
CA VAL A 83 14.98 7.34 2.04
C VAL A 83 13.72 6.55 1.70
N LYS A 84 13.42 5.46 2.43
CA LYS A 84 12.20 4.65 2.26
C LYS A 84 10.92 5.47 2.48
N GLN A 85 10.88 6.32 3.50
CA GLN A 85 9.75 7.20 3.75
C GLN A 85 9.52 8.19 2.60
N ARG A 86 10.60 8.80 2.09
CA ARG A 86 10.52 9.73 0.95
C ARG A 86 10.09 9.01 -0.32
N LEU A 87 10.61 7.80 -0.55
CA LEU A 87 10.21 6.95 -1.66
C LEU A 87 8.71 6.62 -1.59
N LEU A 88 8.22 6.13 -0.45
CA LEU A 88 6.79 5.87 -0.24
C LEU A 88 5.94 7.11 -0.54
N LYS A 89 6.36 8.29 -0.07
CA LYS A 89 5.65 9.55 -0.37
C LYS A 89 5.58 9.84 -1.86
N GLN A 90 6.66 9.59 -2.61
CA GLN A 90 6.67 9.74 -4.06
C GLN A 90 5.76 8.72 -4.74
N LEU A 91 5.86 7.44 -4.36
CA LEU A 91 5.03 6.36 -4.92
C LEU A 91 3.54 6.63 -4.69
N PHE A 92 3.12 6.95 -3.46
CA PHE A 92 1.73 7.31 -3.18
C PHE A 92 1.28 8.57 -3.93
N GLY A 93 2.17 9.55 -4.11
CA GLY A 93 1.90 10.77 -4.87
C GLY A 93 1.57 10.46 -6.33
N GLU A 94 2.38 9.63 -6.99
CA GLU A 94 2.15 9.23 -8.38
C GLU A 94 0.96 8.27 -8.51
N ALA A 95 0.80 7.32 -7.59
CA ALA A 95 -0.34 6.40 -7.58
C ALA A 95 -1.68 7.16 -7.45
N LYS A 96 -1.71 8.19 -6.59
CA LYS A 96 -2.90 9.03 -6.47
C LYS A 96 -3.23 9.72 -7.79
N LYS A 97 -2.25 10.36 -8.44
CA LYS A 97 -2.48 11.07 -9.72
C LYS A 97 -3.06 10.17 -10.80
N ILE A 98 -2.53 8.94 -10.94
CA ILE A 98 -2.94 8.04 -12.03
C ILE A 98 -4.25 7.30 -11.73
N LEU A 99 -4.56 7.04 -10.45
CA LEU A 99 -5.71 6.23 -10.04
C LEU A 99 -6.90 7.01 -9.46
N GLU A 100 -6.76 8.29 -9.08
CA GLU A 100 -7.84 9.02 -8.40
C GLU A 100 -9.12 9.16 -9.23
N ASN A 101 -8.99 9.12 -10.56
CA ASN A 101 -10.11 9.23 -11.50
C ASN A 101 -10.45 7.89 -12.18
N ASN A 102 -9.89 6.77 -11.71
CA ASN A 102 -10.18 5.47 -12.29
C ASN A 102 -11.62 5.04 -11.94
N LYS A 103 -12.47 4.89 -12.96
CA LYS A 103 -13.89 4.53 -12.81
C LYS A 103 -14.15 3.02 -12.85
N ARG A 104 -13.13 2.19 -13.04
CA ARG A 104 -13.27 0.72 -13.11
C ARG A 104 -13.34 0.05 -11.74
N PHE A 105 -13.69 0.82 -10.70
CA PHE A 105 -13.76 0.37 -9.30
C PHE A 105 -12.41 -0.15 -8.74
N HIS A 106 -11.30 0.12 -9.44
CA HIS A 106 -9.92 -0.18 -9.05
C HIS A 106 -9.16 1.14 -8.94
N ASP A 107 -9.65 2.00 -8.04
CA ASP A 107 -9.16 3.35 -7.84
C ASP A 107 -7.97 3.39 -6.87
N TYR A 108 -7.53 4.61 -6.54
CA TYR A 108 -6.47 4.81 -5.56
C TYR A 108 -6.78 4.14 -4.20
N GLY A 109 -8.05 4.05 -3.81
CA GLY A 109 -8.46 3.36 -2.59
C GLY A 109 -8.10 1.88 -2.62
N HIS A 110 -8.34 1.20 -3.74
CA HIS A 110 -7.94 -0.20 -3.93
C HIS A 110 -6.42 -0.38 -3.83
N ALA A 111 -5.63 0.41 -4.56
CA ALA A 111 -4.16 0.34 -4.51
C ALA A 111 -3.61 0.55 -3.09
N VAL A 112 -4.25 1.43 -2.31
CA VAL A 112 -3.94 1.66 -0.90
C VAL A 112 -4.21 0.42 -0.04
N GLU A 113 -5.31 -0.30 -0.27
CA GLU A 113 -5.58 -1.56 0.44
C GLU A 113 -4.54 -2.64 0.11
N VAL A 114 -4.14 -2.76 -1.16
CA VAL A 114 -3.16 -3.77 -1.59
C VAL A 114 -1.80 -3.53 -0.94
N ILE A 115 -1.28 -2.30 -0.94
CA ILE A 115 0.02 -2.03 -0.27
C ILE A 115 -0.05 -2.25 1.26
N LEU A 116 -1.19 -1.95 1.90
CA LEU A 116 -1.37 -2.25 3.32
C LEU A 116 -1.38 -3.77 3.58
N ASN A 117 -2.00 -4.54 2.69
CA ASN A 117 -2.00 -6.00 2.78
C ASN A 117 -0.60 -6.58 2.57
N VAL A 118 0.16 -6.06 1.59
CA VAL A 118 1.59 -6.41 1.41
C VAL A 118 2.35 -6.22 2.71
N GLU A 119 2.16 -5.09 3.39
CA GLU A 119 2.85 -4.76 4.63
C GLU A 119 2.48 -5.69 5.80
N GLU A 120 1.21 -6.05 5.94
CA GLU A 120 0.78 -7.04 6.94
C GLU A 120 1.35 -8.44 6.64
N LEU A 121 1.43 -8.83 5.36
CA LEU A 121 2.04 -10.10 4.96
C LEU A 121 3.55 -10.11 5.23
N LEU A 122 4.27 -9.03 4.93
CA LEU A 122 5.70 -8.89 5.22
C LEU A 122 5.99 -8.99 6.72
N LYS A 123 5.17 -8.35 7.57
CA LYS A 123 5.28 -8.46 9.04
C LYS A 123 5.08 -9.89 9.54
N ALA A 124 4.13 -10.62 8.96
CA ALA A 124 3.80 -11.97 9.40
C ALA A 124 4.72 -13.06 8.82
N GLY A 125 5.23 -12.88 7.60
CA GLY A 125 6.04 -13.87 6.86
C GLY A 125 7.55 -13.67 6.94
N GLY A 126 8.01 -12.51 7.40
CA GLY A 126 9.42 -12.15 7.51
C GLY A 126 9.90 -11.28 6.35
N ARG A 127 9.89 -9.96 6.57
CA ARG A 127 10.23 -8.92 5.60
C ARG A 127 11.59 -9.06 4.93
N SER A 128 12.60 -9.58 5.64
CA SER A 128 13.99 -9.65 5.15
C SER A 128 14.20 -10.56 3.94
N LYS A 129 13.19 -11.36 3.57
CA LYS A 129 13.23 -12.26 2.42
C LYS A 129 12.83 -11.60 1.11
N TYR A 130 12.24 -10.40 1.19
CA TYR A 130 11.54 -9.78 0.07
C TYR A 130 12.20 -8.46 -0.34
N ASP A 131 12.13 -8.16 -1.62
CA ASP A 131 12.43 -6.83 -2.14
C ASP A 131 11.22 -5.91 -1.90
N VAL A 132 11.27 -5.19 -0.78
CA VAL A 132 10.15 -4.39 -0.30
C VAL A 132 9.83 -3.22 -1.24
N GLU A 133 10.84 -2.56 -1.84
CA GLU A 133 10.59 -1.46 -2.76
C GLU A 133 9.89 -1.93 -4.05
N THR A 134 10.28 -3.10 -4.55
CA THR A 134 9.64 -3.73 -5.71
C THR A 134 8.18 -4.10 -5.42
N LEU A 135 7.90 -4.68 -4.25
CA LEU A 135 6.53 -5.01 -3.84
C LEU A 135 5.66 -3.78 -3.64
N TRP A 136 6.18 -2.70 -3.04
CA TRP A 136 5.44 -1.45 -2.87
C TRP A 136 5.05 -0.82 -4.21
N ALA A 137 5.99 -0.73 -5.15
CA ALA A 137 5.73 -0.20 -6.46
C ALA A 137 4.70 -1.07 -7.22
N SER A 138 4.87 -2.40 -7.17
CA SER A 138 3.94 -3.33 -7.82
C SER A 138 2.52 -3.21 -7.24
N ALA A 139 2.38 -3.13 -5.91
CA ALA A 139 1.09 -2.98 -5.24
C ALA A 139 0.37 -1.69 -5.65
N LEU A 140 1.11 -0.57 -5.72
CA LEU A 140 0.53 0.74 -6.02
C LEU A 140 0.17 0.94 -7.49
N PHE A 141 0.85 0.24 -8.41
CA PHE A 141 0.72 0.47 -9.85
C PHE A 141 0.17 -0.71 -10.64
N HIS A 142 -0.20 -1.83 -10.03
CA HIS A 142 -0.72 -2.98 -10.77
C HIS A 142 -1.95 -2.63 -11.63
N ASP A 143 -2.86 -1.82 -11.09
CA ASP A 143 -4.06 -1.34 -11.78
C ASP A 143 -3.86 0.02 -12.47
N ALA A 144 -2.62 0.41 -12.78
CA ALA A 144 -2.35 1.69 -13.44
C ALA A 144 -2.92 1.77 -14.87
N SER A 145 -3.23 0.63 -15.49
CA SER A 145 -3.87 0.58 -16.80
C SER A 145 -5.38 0.76 -16.70
N ASN A 146 -5.93 1.60 -17.59
CA ASN A 146 -7.37 1.72 -17.81
C ASN A 146 -7.85 0.90 -19.02
N SER A 147 -7.00 0.00 -19.57
CA SER A 147 -7.33 -0.79 -20.76
C SER A 147 -8.47 -1.78 -20.48
N GLN A 148 -9.52 -1.75 -21.31
CA GLN A 148 -10.61 -2.73 -21.22
C GLN A 148 -10.21 -4.12 -21.75
N ASP A 149 -9.06 -4.22 -22.43
CA ASP A 149 -8.50 -5.48 -22.90
C ASP A 149 -7.69 -6.14 -21.79
N LYS A 150 -8.28 -7.16 -21.15
CA LYS A 150 -7.67 -7.91 -20.05
C LYS A 150 -6.33 -8.54 -20.43
N GLU A 151 -6.12 -8.94 -21.69
CA GLU A 151 -4.86 -9.55 -22.10
C GLU A 151 -3.71 -8.53 -22.17
N ARG A 152 -4.06 -7.24 -22.24
CA ARG A 152 -3.11 -6.12 -22.28
C ARG A 152 -3.01 -5.37 -20.96
N GLU A 153 -4.00 -5.50 -20.08
CA GLU A 153 -4.12 -4.75 -18.83
C GLU A 153 -2.82 -4.78 -18.00
N GLY A 154 -2.31 -5.97 -17.68
CA GLY A 154 -1.03 -6.12 -16.96
C GLY A 154 0.19 -5.56 -17.72
N LYS A 155 0.27 -5.76 -19.05
CA LYS A 155 1.40 -5.26 -19.87
C LYS A 155 1.40 -3.74 -19.99
N ASP A 156 0.23 -3.15 -20.16
CA ASP A 156 0.05 -1.71 -20.24
C ASP A 156 0.29 -1.07 -18.86
N GLY A 157 -0.18 -1.71 -17.79
CA GLY A 157 0.06 -1.31 -16.41
C GLY A 157 1.55 -1.31 -16.08
N ALA A 158 2.27 -2.36 -16.47
CA ALA A 158 3.71 -2.47 -16.29
C ALA A 158 4.49 -1.38 -17.06
N LYS A 159 4.06 -1.02 -18.27
CA LYS A 159 4.67 0.09 -19.03
C LYS A 159 4.41 1.45 -18.39
N ILE A 160 3.21 1.68 -17.87
CA ILE A 160 2.87 2.93 -17.16
C ILE A 160 3.71 3.02 -15.87
N ALA A 161 3.79 1.93 -15.11
CA ALA A 161 4.61 1.85 -13.91
C ALA A 161 6.10 2.12 -14.22
N GLU A 162 6.64 1.51 -15.29
CA GLU A 162 8.01 1.77 -15.75
C GLU A 162 8.28 3.26 -15.99
N ALA A 163 7.42 3.92 -16.75
CA ALA A 163 7.56 5.35 -17.06
C ALA A 163 7.53 6.21 -15.78
N ILE A 164 6.64 5.89 -14.83
CA ILE A 164 6.55 6.59 -13.55
C ILE A 164 7.84 6.39 -12.74
N LEU A 165 8.30 5.14 -12.61
CA LEU A 165 9.44 4.78 -11.76
C LEU A 165 10.79 5.32 -12.29
N GLN A 166 10.92 5.49 -13.61
CA GLN A 166 12.07 6.15 -14.23
C GLN A 166 12.23 7.61 -13.78
N GLU A 167 11.12 8.30 -13.50
CA GLU A 167 11.10 9.70 -13.05
C GLU A 167 11.27 9.84 -11.52
N ILE A 168 11.07 8.75 -10.75
CA ILE A 168 11.23 8.76 -9.30
C ILE A 168 12.70 8.60 -8.93
N LYS A 169 13.35 9.72 -8.60
CA LYS A 169 14.77 9.79 -8.23
C LYS A 169 15.23 8.80 -7.16
N ASP A 170 14.38 8.50 -6.18
CA ASP A 170 14.74 7.60 -5.06
C ASP A 170 14.38 6.13 -5.32
N PHE A 171 13.77 5.81 -6.47
CA PHE A 171 13.48 4.44 -6.83
C PHE A 171 14.72 3.79 -7.47
N PRO A 172 15.15 2.60 -7.00
CA PRO A 172 16.28 1.90 -7.59
C PRO A 172 15.99 1.46 -9.03
N GLN A 173 16.70 2.05 -9.99
CA GLN A 173 16.41 1.86 -11.42
C GLN A 173 16.63 0.42 -11.89
N ASP A 174 17.52 -0.32 -11.24
CA ASP A 174 17.78 -1.74 -11.46
C ASP A 174 16.57 -2.64 -11.11
N LYS A 175 15.67 -2.17 -10.24
CA LYS A 175 14.47 -2.91 -9.81
C LYS A 175 13.28 -2.76 -10.74
N ILE A 176 13.29 -1.80 -11.66
CA ILE A 176 12.14 -1.51 -12.54
C ILE A 176 11.73 -2.73 -13.36
N LYS A 177 12.71 -3.50 -13.86
CA LYS A 177 12.44 -4.74 -14.61
C LYS A 177 11.65 -5.74 -13.78
N GLU A 178 11.96 -5.85 -12.49
CA GLU A 178 11.29 -6.78 -11.58
C GLU A 178 9.88 -6.31 -11.23
N VAL A 179 9.68 -5.00 -11.04
CA VAL A 179 8.33 -4.43 -10.87
C VAL A 179 7.43 -4.74 -12.07
N LYS A 180 7.94 -4.55 -13.29
CA LYS A 180 7.18 -4.87 -14.51
C LYS A 180 6.77 -6.34 -14.54
N ARG A 181 7.73 -7.23 -14.26
CA ARG A 181 7.52 -8.68 -14.23
C ARG A 181 6.42 -9.06 -13.23
N LEU A 182 6.44 -8.46 -12.03
CA LEU A 182 5.42 -8.70 -11.01
C LEU A 182 4.05 -8.18 -11.45
N ILE A 183 3.95 -6.97 -11.99
CA ILE A 183 2.68 -6.42 -12.47
C ILE A 183 2.09 -7.32 -13.58
N GLU A 184 2.92 -7.75 -14.54
CA GLU A 184 2.49 -8.66 -15.62
C GLU A 184 2.07 -10.05 -15.12
N SER A 185 2.47 -10.45 -13.91
CA SER A 185 2.17 -11.76 -13.33
C SER A 185 0.80 -11.86 -12.64
N ILE A 186 0.18 -10.72 -12.30
CA ILE A 186 -1.00 -10.68 -11.42
C ILE A 186 -2.22 -11.39 -12.03
N ASP A 187 -2.33 -11.40 -13.36
CA ASP A 187 -3.43 -12.03 -14.08
C ASP A 187 -3.21 -13.52 -14.38
N ARG A 188 -2.10 -14.12 -13.95
CA ARG A 188 -1.80 -15.55 -14.12
C ARG A 188 -1.55 -16.26 -12.80
N GLU A 189 -1.35 -17.57 -12.87
CA GLU A 189 -0.97 -18.35 -11.70
C GLU A 189 0.43 -17.89 -11.22
N PRO A 190 0.59 -17.57 -9.92
CA PRO A 190 1.88 -17.16 -9.37
C PRO A 190 2.85 -18.34 -9.28
N GLU A 191 4.10 -18.10 -9.67
CA GLU A 191 5.19 -19.07 -9.75
C GLU A 191 6.30 -18.77 -8.73
N THR A 192 6.39 -17.54 -8.22
CA THR A 192 7.41 -17.12 -7.24
C THR A 192 6.80 -16.62 -5.94
N ASP A 193 7.58 -16.60 -4.85
CA ASP A 193 7.12 -16.12 -3.54
C ASP A 193 6.62 -14.66 -3.60
N ASP A 194 7.28 -13.79 -4.38
CA ASP A 194 6.87 -12.40 -4.59
C ASP A 194 5.52 -12.32 -5.33
N GLU A 195 5.32 -13.17 -6.35
CA GLU A 195 4.05 -13.26 -7.08
C GLU A 195 2.92 -13.78 -6.18
N VAL A 196 3.21 -14.78 -5.35
CA VAL A 196 2.25 -15.29 -4.37
C VAL A 196 1.89 -14.19 -3.37
N LEU A 197 2.87 -13.42 -2.88
CA LEU A 197 2.63 -12.36 -1.92
C LEU A 197 1.76 -11.25 -2.51
N ILE A 198 2.10 -10.74 -3.70
CA ILE A 198 1.38 -9.62 -4.31
C ILE A 198 -0.04 -10.02 -4.73
N THR A 199 -0.21 -11.19 -5.35
CA THR A 199 -1.53 -11.69 -5.73
C THR A 199 -2.40 -11.97 -4.49
N THR A 200 -1.81 -12.51 -3.42
CA THR A 200 -2.53 -12.70 -2.16
C THR A 200 -2.93 -11.35 -1.53
N ALA A 201 -2.07 -10.34 -1.58
CA ALA A 201 -2.37 -9.01 -1.06
C ALA A 201 -3.52 -8.33 -1.81
N ASP A 202 -3.58 -8.49 -3.14
CA ASP A 202 -4.71 -8.04 -3.96
C ASP A 202 -6.00 -8.80 -3.62
N GLU A 203 -5.93 -10.12 -3.50
CA GLU A 203 -7.08 -10.95 -3.12
C GLU A 203 -7.64 -10.61 -1.73
N MET A 204 -6.79 -10.24 -0.79
CA MET A 204 -7.20 -9.78 0.54
C MET A 204 -8.06 -8.52 0.48
N ALA A 205 -7.84 -7.62 -0.49
CA ALA A 205 -8.61 -6.38 -0.63
C ALA A 205 -10.07 -6.62 -1.01
N ALA A 206 -10.40 -7.77 -1.61
CA ALA A 206 -11.78 -8.17 -1.86
C ALA A 206 -12.54 -8.54 -0.57
N LEU A 207 -11.84 -8.89 0.51
CA LEU A 207 -12.43 -9.33 1.77
C LEU A 207 -12.63 -8.19 2.78
N SER A 208 -12.24 -6.97 2.42
CA SER A 208 -12.39 -5.78 3.25
C SER A 208 -13.81 -5.19 3.16
N PRO A 209 -14.16 -4.25 4.07
CA PRO A 209 -15.38 -3.45 3.95
C PRO A 209 -15.43 -2.63 2.66
N LEU A 210 -14.32 -2.04 2.20
CA LEU A 210 -14.28 -1.29 0.94
C LEU A 210 -14.44 -2.23 -0.27
N GLY A 211 -13.90 -3.45 -0.18
CA GLY A 211 -14.16 -4.52 -1.15
C GLY A 211 -15.63 -4.88 -1.28
N LEU A 212 -16.41 -4.86 -0.19
CA LEU A 212 -17.88 -5.03 -0.25
C LEU A 212 -18.52 -3.89 -1.04
N VAL A 213 -18.17 -2.64 -0.74
CA VAL A 213 -18.73 -1.47 -1.43
C VAL A 213 -18.41 -1.53 -2.92
N ARG A 214 -17.15 -1.81 -3.30
CA ARG A 214 -16.74 -1.98 -4.70
C ARG A 214 -17.53 -3.09 -5.39
N SER A 215 -17.71 -4.24 -4.74
CA SER A 215 -18.52 -5.34 -5.27
C SER A 215 -19.97 -4.93 -5.54
N MET A 216 -20.59 -4.19 -4.62
CA MET A 216 -21.96 -3.69 -4.81
C MET A 216 -22.05 -2.65 -5.94
N MET A 217 -21.06 -1.76 -6.08
CA MET A 217 -21.00 -0.83 -7.22
C MET A 217 -20.84 -1.56 -8.56
N ILE A 218 -19.98 -2.58 -8.61
CA ILE A 218 -19.82 -3.45 -9.80
C ILE A 218 -21.13 -4.14 -10.14
N SER A 219 -21.84 -4.65 -9.14
CA SER A 219 -23.12 -5.35 -9.31
C SER A 219 -24.21 -4.41 -9.82
N GLY A 220 -24.26 -3.18 -9.29
CA GLY A 220 -25.14 -2.12 -9.78
C GLY A 220 -24.83 -1.74 -11.23
N ASN A 221 -23.55 -1.59 -11.58
CA ASN A 221 -23.12 -1.33 -12.96
C ASN A 221 -23.45 -2.48 -13.93
N ARG A 222 -23.65 -3.69 -13.40
CA ARG A 222 -24.09 -4.88 -14.16
C ARG A 222 -25.62 -5.05 -14.19
N ASN A 223 -26.39 -4.12 -13.63
CA ASN A 223 -27.85 -4.20 -13.51
C ASN A 223 -28.33 -5.48 -12.80
N MET A 224 -27.56 -5.97 -11.82
CA MET A 224 -27.97 -7.13 -11.03
C MET A 224 -29.09 -6.74 -10.05
N LEU A 225 -30.00 -7.69 -9.78
CA LEU A 225 -30.93 -7.54 -8.67
C LEU A 225 -30.17 -7.56 -7.34
N VAL A 226 -30.70 -6.88 -6.32
CA VAL A 226 -30.05 -6.79 -5.00
C VAL A 226 -29.83 -8.18 -4.40
N LYS A 227 -30.83 -9.07 -4.49
CA LYS A 227 -30.72 -10.45 -4.00
C LYS A 227 -29.58 -11.21 -4.70
N ASP A 228 -29.54 -11.17 -6.04
CA ASP A 228 -28.50 -11.85 -6.83
C ASP A 228 -27.10 -11.30 -6.53
N ALA A 229 -26.97 -9.99 -6.31
CA ALA A 229 -25.71 -9.36 -5.92
C ALA A 229 -25.22 -9.84 -4.54
N LEU A 230 -26.12 -9.98 -3.57
CA LEU A 230 -25.81 -10.51 -2.24
C LEU A 230 -25.37 -11.99 -2.30
N GLU A 231 -26.09 -12.82 -3.05
CA GLU A 231 -25.74 -14.24 -3.23
C GLU A 231 -24.42 -14.41 -3.98
N TRP A 232 -24.22 -13.63 -5.03
CA TRP A 232 -22.97 -13.62 -5.79
C TRP A 232 -21.79 -13.23 -4.91
N GLU A 233 -21.91 -12.15 -4.14
CA GLU A 233 -20.85 -11.67 -3.26
C GLU A 233 -20.54 -12.67 -2.14
N LEU A 234 -21.55 -13.30 -1.55
CA LEU A 234 -21.38 -14.33 -0.53
C LEU A 234 -20.53 -15.50 -1.06
N ASN A 235 -20.87 -16.00 -2.26
CA ASN A 235 -20.09 -17.04 -2.92
C ASN A 235 -18.69 -16.57 -3.31
N TYR A 236 -18.57 -15.32 -3.77
CA TYR A 236 -17.30 -14.72 -4.19
C TYR A 236 -16.31 -14.63 -3.03
N ILE A 237 -16.73 -14.12 -1.86
CA ILE A 237 -15.85 -14.01 -0.70
C ILE A 237 -15.50 -15.37 -0.11
N ASP A 238 -16.43 -16.34 -0.11
CA ASP A 238 -16.15 -17.70 0.38
C ASP A 238 -15.08 -18.38 -0.50
N LYS A 239 -15.15 -18.20 -1.83
CA LYS A 239 -14.14 -18.69 -2.77
C LYS A 239 -12.79 -17.98 -2.59
N ARG A 240 -12.80 -16.64 -2.48
CA ARG A 240 -11.58 -15.84 -2.25
C ARG A 240 -10.90 -16.22 -0.94
N TYR A 241 -11.64 -16.36 0.16
CA TYR A 241 -11.06 -16.75 1.45
C TYR A 241 -10.43 -18.15 1.41
N LYS A 242 -11.11 -19.12 0.78
CA LYS A 242 -10.61 -20.50 0.67
C LYS A 242 -9.33 -20.61 -0.15
N ARG A 243 -9.19 -19.80 -1.21
CA ARG A 243 -8.05 -19.88 -2.14
C ARG A 243 -6.82 -19.07 -1.73
N LEU A 244 -6.90 -18.25 -0.67
CA LEU A 244 -5.73 -17.52 -0.17
C LEU A 244 -4.57 -18.50 0.05
N ARG A 245 -3.46 -18.28 -0.67
CA ARG A 245 -2.32 -19.20 -0.70
C ARG A 245 -1.52 -19.19 0.60
N LEU A 246 -1.47 -18.03 1.25
CA LEU A 246 -0.68 -17.85 2.47
C LEU A 246 -1.53 -18.01 3.73
N GLU A 247 -1.08 -18.87 4.66
CA GLU A 247 -1.79 -19.11 5.92
C GLU A 247 -1.83 -17.89 6.85
N ASN A 248 -0.82 -17.03 6.81
CA ASN A 248 -0.85 -15.74 7.50
C ASN A 248 -1.93 -14.81 6.90
N ALA A 249 -2.13 -14.79 5.59
CA ALA A 249 -3.20 -14.02 4.94
C ALA A 249 -4.57 -14.42 5.48
N LYS A 250 -4.86 -15.73 5.53
CA LYS A 250 -6.11 -16.26 6.10
C LYS A 250 -6.34 -15.81 7.53
N LYS A 251 -5.28 -15.74 8.36
CA LYS A 251 -5.37 -15.26 9.75
C LYS A 251 -5.65 -13.75 9.79
N ILE A 252 -4.95 -12.96 8.99
CA ILE A 252 -5.08 -11.50 8.93
C ILE A 252 -6.53 -11.10 8.56
N VAL A 253 -7.08 -11.70 7.49
CA VAL A 253 -8.42 -11.30 6.99
C VAL A 253 -9.59 -12.02 7.68
N LYS A 254 -9.34 -13.01 8.55
CA LYS A 254 -10.38 -13.90 9.10
C LYS A 254 -11.55 -13.13 9.69
N LEU A 255 -11.27 -12.12 10.52
CA LEU A 255 -12.31 -11.34 11.19
C LEU A 255 -13.14 -10.54 10.19
N SER A 256 -12.49 -9.84 9.24
CA SER A 256 -13.17 -9.06 8.19
C SER A 256 -14.05 -9.96 7.32
N TYR A 257 -13.52 -11.11 6.91
CA TYR A 257 -14.28 -12.11 6.16
C TYR A 257 -15.52 -12.59 6.93
N GLN A 258 -15.38 -12.95 8.21
CA GLN A 258 -16.50 -13.41 9.04
C GLN A 258 -17.58 -12.33 9.22
N GLN A 259 -17.16 -11.09 9.48
CA GLN A 259 -18.09 -9.95 9.62
C GLN A 259 -18.84 -9.66 8.32
N LYS A 260 -18.12 -9.61 7.19
CA LYS A 260 -18.71 -9.39 5.87
C LYS A 260 -19.68 -10.52 5.50
N ARG A 261 -19.30 -11.78 5.74
CA ARG A 261 -20.15 -12.95 5.51
C ARG A 261 -21.42 -12.91 6.35
N GLN A 262 -21.32 -12.57 7.64
CA GLN A 262 -22.47 -12.47 8.53
C GLN A 262 -23.43 -11.35 8.10
N PHE A 263 -22.89 -10.21 7.66
CA PHE A 263 -23.68 -9.10 7.12
C PHE A 263 -24.48 -9.54 5.89
N LEU A 264 -23.84 -10.19 4.91
CA LEU A 264 -24.51 -10.68 3.69
C LEU A 264 -25.63 -11.67 4.01
N LEU A 265 -25.38 -12.62 4.91
CA LEU A 265 -26.40 -13.58 5.37
C LEU A 265 -27.59 -12.88 6.05
N SER A 266 -27.33 -11.88 6.89
CA SER A 266 -28.38 -11.09 7.53
C SER A 266 -29.21 -10.28 6.53
N CYS A 267 -28.62 -9.86 5.40
CA CYS A 267 -29.38 -9.21 4.34
C CYS A 267 -30.25 -10.22 3.59
N LEU A 268 -29.72 -11.41 3.30
CA LEU A 268 -30.43 -12.47 2.58
C LEU A 268 -31.61 -13.03 3.38
N SER A 269 -31.51 -13.13 4.71
CA SER A 269 -32.62 -13.60 5.54
C SER A 269 -33.87 -12.71 5.45
N ASN A 270 -33.74 -11.45 5.03
CA ASN A 270 -34.90 -10.57 4.81
C ASN A 270 -35.70 -10.93 3.54
N TYR A 271 -35.19 -11.82 2.69
CA TYR A 271 -35.88 -12.35 1.51
C TYR A 271 -36.53 -13.72 1.76
N GLU A 272 -36.23 -14.36 2.90
CA GLU A 272 -36.79 -15.65 3.31
C GLU A 272 -38.02 -15.40 4.21
N VAL A 273 -39.06 -14.77 3.62
CA VAL A 273 -40.38 -14.59 4.27
C VAL A 273 -41.25 -15.82 4.02
#